data_AF-A0AAU7SDK4-F1
#
_entry.id   AF-A0AAU7SDK4-F1
#
_cell.length_a   1.000
_cell.length_b   1.000
_cell.length_c   1.000
_cell.angle_alpha   90.00
_cell.angle_beta   90.00
_cell.angle_gamma   90.00
#
_symmetry.space_group_name_H-M   'P 1'
#
loop_
_entity.id
_entity.type
_entity.pdbx_description
1 polymer ?
#
loop_
_entity_poly.entity_id
_entity_poly.type
_entity_poly.pdbx_seq_one_letter_code
_entity_poly.pdbx_strand_id
1 'polypeptide(L)'
;MAWVSFDGGSTIGHQGSESGIILLDEEHSDGARVTLERCDRVPFAITCGLYGNMVHTVFIGSEREALDTFHAIKTNLEALIAIWPENNAPADQTSRFYDAISDFVERF
;
A
#
# COMPACT_ATOMS: atom_id res chain seq x y z
N MET A 1 7.44 -2.59 13.51
CA MET A 1 7.71 -1.16 13.68
C MET A 1 6.41 -0.42 13.41
N ALA A 2 6.38 0.92 13.38
CA ALA A 2 5.12 1.66 13.27
C ALA A 2 5.01 2.39 11.93
N TRP A 3 3.84 2.33 11.33
CA TRP A 3 3.43 3.24 10.25
C TRP A 3 3.48 4.68 10.76
N VAL A 4 3.98 5.58 9.93
CA VAL A 4 4.04 7.03 10.19
C VAL A 4 3.50 7.79 9.00
N SER A 5 3.08 9.04 9.21
CA SER A 5 2.69 9.91 8.09
C SER A 5 3.87 10.11 7.13
N PHE A 6 3.65 9.88 5.85
CA PHE A 6 4.67 10.07 4.83
C PHE A 6 5.07 11.55 4.73
N ASP A 7 6.37 11.82 4.62
CA ASP A 7 6.96 13.16 4.58
C ASP A 7 6.42 14.11 5.67
N GLY A 8 6.22 13.59 6.88
CA GLY A 8 5.68 14.36 8.01
C GLY A 8 4.24 14.84 7.82
N GLY A 9 3.49 14.24 6.89
CA GLY A 9 2.12 14.62 6.54
C GLY A 9 2.03 15.80 5.56
N SER A 10 3.13 16.21 4.94
CA SER A 10 3.16 17.33 3.97
C SER A 10 2.27 17.08 2.74
N THR A 11 2.02 15.82 2.40
CA THR A 11 1.26 15.41 1.21
C THR A 11 -0.25 15.50 1.38
N ILE A 12 -0.75 15.54 2.62
CA ILE A 12 -2.19 15.56 2.89
C ILE A 12 -2.83 16.82 2.28
N GLY A 13 -3.96 16.64 1.58
CA GLY A 13 -4.65 17.73 0.89
C GLY A 13 -4.08 18.08 -0.49
N HIS A 14 -2.94 17.50 -0.89
CA HIS A 14 -2.41 17.64 -2.25
C HIS A 14 -2.98 16.58 -3.18
N GLN A 15 -2.76 16.79 -4.48
CA GLN A 15 -3.15 15.84 -5.50
C GLN A 15 -2.23 14.61 -5.47
N GLY A 16 -2.81 13.41 -5.43
CA GLY A 16 -2.07 12.15 -5.49
C GLY A 16 -1.93 11.58 -6.91
N SER A 17 -1.46 10.34 -6.99
CA SER A 17 -1.16 9.66 -8.26
C SER A 17 -2.42 9.37 -9.07
N GLU A 18 -3.55 9.12 -8.42
CA GLU A 18 -4.84 8.87 -9.08
C GLU A 18 -5.64 10.15 -9.32
N SER A 19 -4.96 11.31 -9.26
CA SER A 19 -5.52 12.64 -9.45
C SER A 19 -6.62 13.01 -8.45
N GLY A 20 -6.70 12.31 -7.32
CA GLY A 20 -7.58 12.65 -6.20
C GLY A 20 -6.87 13.51 -5.15
N ILE A 21 -7.61 13.94 -4.13
CA ILE A 21 -7.04 14.62 -2.97
C ILE A 21 -6.64 13.58 -1.93
N ILE A 22 -5.37 13.63 -1.50
CA ILE A 22 -4.82 12.73 -0.50
C ILE A 22 -5.50 12.99 0.85
N LEU A 23 -6.11 11.95 1.42
CA LEU A 23 -6.73 11.94 2.74
C LEU A 23 -5.83 11.32 3.80
N LEU A 24 -5.16 10.21 3.46
CA LEU A 24 -4.19 9.52 4.31
C LEU A 24 -2.99 9.13 3.46
N ASP A 25 -1.80 9.22 4.03
CA ASP A 25 -0.56 8.85 3.37
C ASP A 25 0.44 8.43 4.42
N GLU A 26 0.72 7.13 4.47
CA GLU A 26 1.53 6.53 5.51
C GLU A 26 2.62 5.63 4.93
N GLU A 27 3.76 5.65 5.59
CA GLU A 27 4.95 4.87 5.25
C GLU A 27 5.36 3.98 6.42
N HIS A 28 5.75 2.76 6.10
CA HIS A 28 6.41 1.84 7.02
C HIS A 28 7.92 1.94 6.82
N SER A 29 8.68 1.99 7.90
CA SER A 29 10.14 2.14 7.90
C SER A 29 10.89 1.07 7.10
N ASP A 30 10.26 -0.10 6.93
CA ASP A 30 10.81 -1.24 6.20
C ASP A 30 10.43 -1.23 4.70
N GLY A 31 10.02 -0.07 4.17
CA GLY A 31 9.92 0.17 2.73
C GLY A 31 8.55 -0.09 2.11
N ALA A 32 7.47 0.22 2.83
CA ALA A 32 6.10 0.16 2.30
C ALA A 32 5.40 1.51 2.42
N ARG A 33 4.48 1.81 1.51
CA ARG A 33 3.66 3.02 1.55
C ARG A 33 2.23 2.74 1.14
N VAL A 34 1.28 3.43 1.75
CA VAL A 34 -0.15 3.37 1.42
C VAL A 34 -0.71 4.79 1.42
N THR A 35 -1.38 5.16 0.33
CA THR A 35 -2.01 6.45 0.13
C THR A 35 -3.49 6.24 -0.19
N LEU A 36 -4.38 6.91 0.55
CA LEU A 36 -5.81 6.98 0.27
C LEU A 36 -6.14 8.34 -0.34
N GLU A 37 -6.73 8.35 -1.52
CA GLU A 37 -7.19 9.53 -2.25
C GLU A 37 -8.72 9.54 -2.34
N ARG A 38 -9.33 10.74 -2.29
CA ARG A 38 -10.71 10.97 -2.72
C ARG A 38 -10.70 11.52 -4.14
N CYS A 39 -11.32 10.83 -5.08
CA CYS A 39 -11.27 11.18 -6.50
C CYS A 39 -12.66 11.54 -7.06
N ASP A 40 -12.69 12.17 -8.23
CA ASP A 40 -13.94 12.61 -8.87
C ASP A 40 -14.60 11.53 -9.74
N ARG A 41 -13.78 10.67 -10.38
CA ARG A 41 -14.27 9.62 -11.32
C ARG A 41 -14.64 8.32 -10.61
N VAL A 42 -13.90 8.01 -9.56
CA VAL A 42 -14.10 6.89 -8.64
C VAL A 42 -14.10 7.50 -7.23
N PRO A 43 -14.99 7.11 -6.31
CA PRO A 43 -15.11 7.85 -5.04
C PRO A 43 -13.81 7.89 -4.24
N PHE A 44 -13.10 6.75 -4.18
CA PHE A 44 -11.83 6.63 -3.49
C PHE A 44 -10.87 5.72 -4.26
N ALA A 45 -9.58 6.02 -4.16
CA ALA A 45 -8.51 5.16 -4.65
C ALA A 45 -7.48 4.94 -3.53
N ILE A 46 -6.98 3.71 -3.41
CA ILE A 46 -5.88 3.38 -2.48
C ILE A 46 -4.72 2.89 -3.31
N THR A 47 -3.63 3.65 -3.35
CA THR A 47 -2.37 3.23 -3.96
C THR A 47 -1.44 2.73 -2.87
N CYS A 48 -0.86 1.55 -3.05
CA CYS A 48 0.02 0.93 -2.07
C CYS A 48 1.18 0.20 -2.75
N GLY A 49 2.24 -0.07 -1.99
CA GLY A 49 3.37 -0.80 -2.56
C GLY A 49 4.48 -1.12 -1.58
N LEU A 50 5.38 -1.98 -2.05
CA LEU A 50 6.67 -2.28 -1.44
C LEU A 50 7.75 -1.72 -2.36
N TYR A 51 8.60 -0.85 -1.86
CA TYR A 51 9.60 -0.16 -2.67
C TYR A 51 10.51 -1.15 -3.40
N GLY A 52 10.61 -0.98 -4.71
CA GLY A 52 11.40 -1.85 -5.59
C GLY A 52 10.73 -3.19 -5.96
N ASN A 53 9.55 -3.51 -5.42
CA ASN A 53 8.89 -4.80 -5.67
C ASN A 53 7.52 -4.66 -6.34
N MET A 54 6.63 -3.82 -5.79
CA MET A 54 5.29 -3.66 -6.37
C MET A 54 4.69 -2.28 -6.09
N VAL A 55 3.79 -1.87 -6.97
CA VAL A 55 2.81 -0.80 -6.77
C VAL A 55 1.47 -1.32 -7.26
N HIS A 56 0.42 -1.11 -6.47
CA HIS A 56 -0.92 -1.58 -6.75
C HIS A 56 -1.96 -0.52 -6.34
N THR A 57 -3.03 -0.39 -7.11
CA THR A 57 -4.10 0.58 -6.85
C THR A 57 -5.46 -0.12 -6.81
N VAL A 58 -6.24 0.15 -5.76
CA VAL A 58 -7.59 -0.37 -5.55
C VAL A 58 -8.60 0.78 -5.60
N PHE A 59 -9.75 0.56 -6.23
CA PHE A 59 -10.82 1.55 -6.32
C PHE A 59 -12.02 1.16 -5.46
N ILE A 60 -12.50 2.09 -4.63
CA ILE A 60 -13.51 1.83 -3.60
C ILE A 60 -14.68 2.80 -3.71
N GLY A 61 -15.90 2.28 -3.50
CA GLY A 61 -17.15 3.02 -3.70
C GLY A 61 -17.62 3.86 -2.49
N SER A 62 -17.10 3.61 -1.30
CA SER A 62 -17.54 4.29 -0.07
C SER A 62 -16.39 4.61 0.90
N GLU A 63 -16.55 5.68 1.67
CA GLU A 63 -15.51 6.13 2.62
C GLU A 63 -15.23 5.10 3.71
N ARG A 64 -16.29 4.45 4.23
CA ARG A 64 -16.15 3.41 5.26
C ARG A 64 -15.33 2.23 4.74
N GLU A 65 -15.69 1.72 3.56
CA GLU A 65 -14.97 0.61 2.93
C GLU A 65 -13.53 1.01 2.58
N ALA A 66 -13.30 2.28 2.21
CA ALA A 66 -11.97 2.77 1.90
C ALA A 66 -11.07 2.77 3.14
N LEU A 67 -11.58 3.22 4.29
CA LEU A 67 -10.84 3.19 5.56
C LEU A 67 -10.59 1.76 6.06
N ASP A 68 -11.60 0.88 5.97
CA ASP A 68 -11.47 -0.53 6.34
C ASP A 68 -10.43 -1.23 5.45
N THR A 69 -10.47 -0.98 4.13
CA THR A 69 -9.52 -1.53 3.14
C THR A 69 -8.12 -0.97 3.34
N PHE A 70 -7.98 0.31 3.64
CA PHE A 70 -6.68 0.94 3.93
C PHE A 70 -5.97 0.25 5.12
N HIS A 71 -6.70 -0.01 6.21
CA HIS A 71 -6.14 -0.75 7.36
C HIS A 71 -5.83 -2.22 7.03
N ALA A 72 -6.68 -2.86 6.23
CA ALA A 72 -6.44 -4.23 5.79
C ALA A 72 -5.18 -4.33 4.92
N ILE A 73 -5.00 -3.42 3.97
CA ILE A 73 -3.81 -3.33 3.12
C ILE A 73 -2.56 -3.16 3.98
N LYS A 74 -2.55 -2.23 4.94
CA LYS A 74 -1.41 -2.04 5.86
C LYS A 74 -1.02 -3.33 6.58
N THR A 75 -1.99 -4.03 7.16
CA THR A 75 -1.77 -5.31 7.86
C THR A 75 -1.21 -6.38 6.93
N ASN A 76 -1.66 -6.43 5.67
CA ASN A 76 -1.16 -7.41 4.70
C ASN A 76 0.23 -7.05 4.18
N LEU A 77 0.53 -5.76 4.01
CA LEU A 77 1.88 -5.30 3.70
C LEU A 77 2.87 -5.64 4.81
N GLU A 78 2.49 -5.51 6.09
CA GLU A 78 3.32 -5.96 7.22
C GLU A 78 3.62 -7.47 7.14
N ALA A 79 2.65 -8.28 6.72
CA ALA A 79 2.86 -9.71 6.52
C ALA A 79 3.83 -10.00 5.37
N LEU A 80 3.78 -9.24 4.28
CA LEU A 80 4.75 -9.33 3.18
C LEU A 80 6.14 -8.88 3.61
N ILE A 81 6.26 -7.78 4.36
CA ILE A 81 7.53 -7.29 4.91
C ILE A 81 8.18 -8.37 5.79
N ALA A 82 7.40 -9.07 6.62
CA ALA A 82 7.91 -10.11 7.51
C ALA A 82 8.56 -11.31 6.78
N ILE A 83 8.22 -11.50 5.50
CA ILE A 83 8.80 -12.54 4.63
C ILE A 83 9.63 -11.96 3.48
N TRP A 84 9.91 -10.66 3.49
CA TRP A 84 10.66 -9.99 2.44
C TRP A 84 12.10 -10.56 2.42
N PRO A 85 12.53 -11.19 1.31
CA PRO A 85 13.83 -11.82 1.22
C PRO A 85 14.98 -10.80 1.31
N GLU A 86 16.02 -11.15 2.07
CA GLU A 86 17.29 -10.43 2.04
C GLU A 86 18.00 -10.57 0.68
N ASN A 87 19.00 -9.73 0.45
CA ASN A 87 19.84 -9.83 -0.74
C ASN A 87 20.52 -11.21 -0.82
N ASN A 88 20.39 -11.88 -1.98
CA ASN A 88 20.87 -13.24 -2.23
C ASN A 88 20.14 -14.34 -1.44
N ALA A 89 18.90 -14.10 -1.00
CA ALA A 89 18.06 -15.15 -0.46
C ALA A 89 17.94 -16.34 -1.44
N PRO A 90 17.77 -17.58 -0.92
CA PRO A 90 17.50 -18.76 -1.73
C PRO A 90 16.33 -18.55 -2.71
N ALA A 91 16.42 -19.14 -3.89
CA ALA A 91 15.44 -18.95 -4.96
C ALA A 91 14.01 -19.35 -4.55
N ASP A 92 13.86 -20.35 -3.68
CA ASP A 92 12.57 -20.78 -3.15
C ASP A 92 11.94 -19.75 -2.21
N GLN A 93 12.73 -19.03 -1.41
CA GLN A 93 12.24 -17.93 -0.57
C GLN A 93 11.81 -16.75 -1.44
N THR A 94 12.62 -16.39 -2.43
CA THR A 94 12.29 -15.33 -3.39
C THR A 94 11.02 -15.67 -4.17
N SER A 95 10.85 -16.91 -4.63
CA SER A 95 9.62 -17.35 -5.31
C SER A 95 8.40 -17.21 -4.42
N ARG A 96 8.46 -17.70 -3.17
CA ARG A 96 7.34 -17.61 -2.22
C ARG A 96 6.92 -16.18 -1.92
N PHE A 97 7.88 -15.25 -1.88
CA PHE A 97 7.59 -13.84 -1.68
C PHE A 97 6.80 -13.25 -2.85
N TYR A 98 7.20 -13.56 -4.09
CA TYR A 98 6.46 -13.10 -5.27
C TYR A 98 5.10 -13.79 -5.42
N ASP A 99 4.97 -15.05 -5.03
CA ASP A 99 3.68 -15.74 -4.95
C ASP A 99 2.75 -15.01 -3.95
N ALA A 100 3.26 -14.66 -2.77
CA ALA A 100 2.49 -13.90 -1.78
C ALA A 100 2.13 -12.47 -2.24
N ILE A 101 2.99 -11.82 -3.03
CA ILE A 101 2.65 -10.55 -3.71
C ILE A 101 1.51 -10.76 -4.71
N SER A 102 1.53 -11.85 -5.49
CA SER A 102 0.45 -12.17 -6.42
C SER A 102 -0.88 -12.36 -5.69
N ASP A 103 -0.87 -13.14 -4.60
CA ASP A 103 -2.06 -13.34 -3.76
C ASP A 103 -2.58 -12.02 -3.17
N PHE A 104 -1.68 -11.11 -2.79
CA PHE A 104 -2.04 -9.78 -2.32
C PHE A 104 -2.74 -8.97 -3.41
N VAL A 105 -2.19 -8.94 -4.63
CA VAL A 105 -2.76 -8.19 -5.77
C VAL A 105 -4.08 -8.79 -6.24
N GLU A 106 -4.27 -10.11 -6.13
CA GLU A 106 -5.55 -10.75 -6.47
C GLU A 106 -6.64 -10.49 -5.42
N ARG A 107 -6.25 -10.33 -4.16
CA ARG A 107 -7.17 -10.09 -3.04
C ARG A 107 -7.73 -8.67 -3.02
N PHE A 108 -6.92 -7.69 -3.43
CA PHE A 108 -7.20 -6.26 -3.31
C PHE A 108 -7.39 -5.64 -4.69
#